data_AF-A0A5B7C0K9-F1
#
_entry.id   AF-A0A5B7C0K9-F1
#
_cell.length_a   1.000
_cell.length_b   1.000
_cell.length_c   1.000
_cell.angle_alpha   90.00
_cell.angle_beta   90.00
_cell.angle_gamma   90.00
#
_symmetry.space_group_name_H-M   'P 1'
#
loop_
_entity.id
_entity.type
_entity.pdbx_description
1 polymer ?
#
loop_
_entity_poly.entity_id
_entity_poly.type
_entity_poly.pdbx_seq_one_letter_code
_entity_poly.pdbx_strand_id
1 'polypeptide(L)'
;SAMGIISNLPKSLQITEWLLDAEGLPIIFKFLPDGKHNGPHKNQLIENAVGAICHFTVPTNQQSQKKAAEAGVIPVLVQLLDLGTSLTKRRAAISLAQFSESSLGLSQPIQKRQAFWCFSAPPEIRCPVHRGICTVESSFCLVEAGAVEHLVMVLGEPDAGACEASLDALLTLIEGERLQSGSKVLAEAKAIAPIIKLLSAPSPRLQEKVLCSLERIFRLLEFKQKYGASAQMPLVDLTQRGNSSAKSLAAKILAHLNVLHEQSSYF
;
A
#
# COMPACT_ATOMS: atom_id res chain seq x y z
N SER A 1 14.76 -24.03 -7.33
CA SER A 1 13.51 -24.77 -7.60
C SER A 1 12.82 -24.16 -8.80
N ALA A 2 11.94 -24.88 -9.51
CA ALA A 2 11.17 -24.33 -10.63
C ALA A 2 10.40 -23.07 -10.24
N MET A 3 9.76 -23.07 -9.06
CA MET A 3 9.07 -21.90 -8.49
C MET A 3 10.00 -20.69 -8.32
N GLY A 4 11.24 -20.92 -7.88
CA GLY A 4 12.23 -19.86 -7.76
C GLY A 4 12.66 -19.26 -9.10
N ILE A 5 12.69 -20.05 -10.18
CA ILE A 5 12.96 -19.53 -11.53
C ILE A 5 11.80 -18.63 -11.95
N ILE A 6 10.55 -19.12 -11.83
CA ILE A 6 9.34 -18.36 -12.18
C ILE A 6 9.30 -17.03 -11.42
N SER A 7 9.55 -17.06 -10.11
CA SER A 7 9.58 -15.87 -9.25
C SER A 7 10.54 -14.77 -9.70
N ASN A 8 11.61 -15.12 -10.40
CA ASN A 8 12.67 -14.20 -10.82
C ASN A 8 12.63 -13.87 -12.31
N LEU A 9 11.61 -14.34 -13.04
CA LEU A 9 11.39 -13.92 -14.42
C LEU A 9 11.12 -12.41 -14.48
N PRO A 10 11.48 -11.74 -15.59
CA PRO A 10 11.14 -10.33 -15.75
C PRO A 10 9.62 -10.15 -15.77
N LYS A 11 9.15 -9.02 -15.22
CA LYS A 11 7.73 -8.66 -15.27
C LYS A 11 7.41 -8.17 -16.67
N SER A 12 6.70 -8.99 -17.45
CA SER A 12 6.19 -8.62 -18.77
C SER A 12 4.79 -9.22 -18.99
N LEU A 13 4.01 -8.58 -19.87
CA LEU A 13 2.69 -9.07 -20.26
C LEU A 13 2.79 -10.48 -20.86
N GLN A 14 3.72 -10.67 -21.80
CA GLN A 14 3.95 -11.96 -22.48
C GLN A 14 4.24 -13.11 -21.52
N ILE A 15 5.12 -12.91 -20.52
CA ILE A 15 5.43 -13.95 -19.53
C ILE A 15 4.21 -14.26 -18.68
N THR A 16 3.44 -13.23 -18.32
CA THR A 16 2.22 -13.41 -17.52
C THR A 16 1.17 -14.20 -18.30
N GLU A 17 1.02 -13.93 -19.60
CA GLU A 17 0.13 -14.67 -20.49
C GLU A 17 0.57 -16.15 -20.61
N TRP A 18 1.85 -16.42 -20.86
CA TRP A 18 2.37 -17.79 -20.90
C TRP A 18 2.12 -18.54 -19.58
N LEU A 19 2.30 -17.88 -18.44
CA LEU A 19 2.03 -18.48 -17.14
C LEU A 19 0.52 -18.74 -16.94
N LEU A 20 -0.36 -17.88 -17.44
CA LEU A 20 -1.81 -18.10 -17.38
C LEU A 20 -2.24 -19.25 -18.29
N ASP A 21 -1.73 -19.31 -19.51
CA ASP A 21 -2.07 -20.35 -20.50
C ASP A 21 -1.58 -21.74 -20.06
N ALA A 22 -0.48 -21.79 -19.31
CA ALA A 22 0.05 -23.02 -18.72
C ALA A 22 -0.62 -23.44 -17.38
N GLU A 23 -1.78 -22.86 -17.03
CA GLU A 23 -2.45 -23.06 -15.74
C GLU A 23 -1.54 -22.76 -14.52
N GLY A 24 -0.57 -21.86 -14.69
CA GLY A 24 0.44 -21.56 -13.69
C GLY A 24 -0.17 -20.97 -12.42
N LEU A 25 -1.18 -20.09 -12.55
CA LEU A 25 -1.84 -19.45 -11.40
C LEU A 25 -2.41 -20.47 -10.39
N PRO A 26 -3.33 -21.39 -10.76
CA PRO A 26 -3.85 -22.38 -9.81
C PRO A 26 -2.78 -23.35 -9.31
N ILE A 27 -1.75 -23.66 -10.10
CA ILE A 27 -0.62 -24.49 -9.65
C ILE A 27 0.19 -23.77 -8.57
N ILE A 28 0.55 -22.50 -8.78
CA ILE A 28 1.31 -21.69 -7.84
C ILE A 28 0.53 -21.49 -6.55
N PHE A 29 -0.78 -21.23 -6.66
CA PHE A 29 -1.66 -20.98 -5.52
C PHE A 29 -1.67 -22.13 -4.50
N LYS A 30 -1.61 -23.39 -4.96
CA LYS A 30 -1.54 -24.59 -4.10
C LYS A 30 -0.33 -24.64 -3.16
N PHE A 31 0.70 -23.82 -3.41
CA PHE A 31 1.90 -23.74 -2.57
C PHE A 31 1.83 -22.61 -1.54
N LEU A 32 0.79 -21.78 -1.57
CA LEU A 32 0.55 -20.76 -0.56
C LEU A 32 -0.08 -21.38 0.69
N PRO A 33 0.11 -20.78 1.88
CA PRO A 33 -0.33 -21.40 3.12
C PRO A 33 -1.84 -21.28 3.33
N ASP A 34 -2.47 -22.39 3.75
CA ASP A 34 -3.86 -22.43 4.26
C ASP A 34 -3.96 -22.10 5.77
N GLY A 35 -3.02 -21.31 6.32
CA GLY A 35 -3.07 -20.88 7.74
C GLY A 35 -2.46 -21.81 8.80
N LYS A 36 -1.53 -22.72 8.45
CA LYS A 36 -0.74 -23.51 9.43
C LYS A 36 0.72 -23.06 9.48
N HIS A 37 1.32 -23.05 10.68
CA HIS A 37 2.72 -22.68 10.92
C HIS A 37 3.72 -23.56 10.15
N ASN A 38 4.81 -22.95 9.69
CA ASN A 38 5.68 -23.53 8.66
C ASN A 38 7.15 -23.54 9.10
N GLY A 39 7.82 -24.68 8.92
CA GLY A 39 9.25 -24.82 9.12
C GLY A 39 10.10 -24.18 7.99
N PRO A 40 11.44 -24.12 8.13
CA PRO A 40 12.33 -23.32 7.27
C PRO A 40 12.23 -23.62 5.77
N HIS A 41 12.19 -24.90 5.37
CA HIS A 41 12.07 -25.29 3.95
C HIS A 41 10.74 -24.87 3.32
N LYS A 42 9.68 -24.79 4.13
CA LYS A 42 8.36 -24.35 3.68
C LYS A 42 8.31 -22.83 3.48
N ASN A 43 9.11 -22.06 4.24
CA ASN A 43 9.25 -20.61 4.03
C ASN A 43 9.83 -20.29 2.66
N GLN A 44 10.92 -20.95 2.25
CA GLN A 44 11.53 -20.69 0.94
C GLN A 44 10.58 -21.02 -0.22
N LEU A 45 9.77 -22.06 -0.08
CA LEU A 45 8.77 -22.43 -1.09
C LEU A 45 7.66 -21.38 -1.18
N ILE A 46 7.14 -20.93 -0.03
CA ILE A 46 6.12 -19.87 0.05
C ILE A 46 6.67 -18.57 -0.53
N GLU A 47 7.88 -18.17 -0.16
CA GLU A 47 8.52 -16.97 -0.70
C GLU A 47 8.56 -17.01 -2.23
N ASN A 48 9.00 -18.13 -2.80
CA ASN A 48 9.05 -18.32 -4.25
C ASN A 48 7.65 -18.31 -4.88
N ALA A 49 6.67 -18.95 -4.24
CA ALA A 49 5.29 -18.95 -4.72
C ALA A 49 4.71 -17.53 -4.74
N VAL A 50 4.88 -16.75 -3.67
CA VAL A 50 4.42 -15.36 -3.60
C VAL A 50 5.14 -14.49 -4.63
N GLY A 51 6.44 -14.69 -4.83
CA GLY A 51 7.18 -13.97 -5.88
C GLY A 51 6.71 -14.31 -7.30
N ALA A 52 6.30 -15.56 -7.53
CA ALA A 52 5.65 -15.98 -8.76
C ALA A 52 4.25 -15.35 -8.91
N ILE A 53 3.48 -15.26 -7.82
CA ILE A 53 2.18 -14.57 -7.80
C ILE A 53 2.29 -13.11 -8.26
N CYS A 54 3.39 -12.42 -7.92
CA CYS A 54 3.61 -11.04 -8.36
C CYS A 54 3.59 -10.85 -9.90
N HIS A 55 3.66 -11.91 -10.71
CA HIS A 55 3.44 -11.80 -12.17
C HIS A 55 1.98 -11.51 -12.53
N PHE A 56 1.03 -12.04 -11.76
CA PHE A 56 -0.39 -11.90 -12.05
C PHE A 56 -1.02 -10.63 -11.48
N THR A 57 -0.26 -9.89 -10.66
CA THR A 57 -0.78 -8.71 -9.94
C THR A 57 -0.46 -7.39 -10.63
N VAL A 58 0.29 -7.40 -11.74
CA VAL A 58 0.76 -6.19 -12.43
C VAL A 58 -0.42 -5.33 -12.94
N PRO A 59 -0.46 -4.00 -12.67
CA PRO A 59 -1.62 -3.16 -12.99
C PRO A 59 -1.95 -3.05 -14.49
N THR A 60 -0.95 -3.22 -15.35
CA THR A 60 -1.12 -3.17 -16.81
C THR A 60 -1.88 -4.38 -17.37
N ASN A 61 -2.12 -5.42 -16.58
CA ASN A 61 -2.89 -6.61 -16.97
C ASN A 61 -4.06 -6.86 -16.01
N GLN A 62 -5.13 -6.07 -16.14
CA GLN A 62 -6.32 -6.20 -15.30
C GLN A 62 -7.01 -7.56 -15.42
N GLN A 63 -6.93 -8.22 -16.59
CA GLN A 63 -7.48 -9.56 -16.77
C GLN A 63 -6.76 -10.58 -15.89
N SER A 64 -5.43 -10.49 -15.82
CA SER A 64 -4.61 -11.33 -14.94
C SER A 64 -4.89 -11.02 -13.46
N GLN A 65 -4.99 -9.73 -13.10
CA GLN A 65 -5.36 -9.32 -11.74
C GLN A 65 -6.71 -9.91 -11.35
N LYS A 66 -7.72 -9.84 -12.22
CA LYS A 66 -9.05 -10.39 -11.97
C LYS A 66 -9.00 -11.91 -11.75
N LYS A 67 -8.31 -12.66 -12.62
CA LYS A 67 -8.11 -14.10 -12.45
C LYS A 67 -7.43 -14.44 -11.12
N ALA A 68 -6.40 -13.68 -10.73
CA ALA A 68 -5.71 -13.86 -9.46
C ALA A 68 -6.63 -13.57 -8.26
N ALA A 69 -7.41 -12.49 -8.30
CA ALA A 69 -8.35 -12.15 -7.25
C ALA A 69 -9.46 -13.21 -7.09
N GLU A 70 -10.06 -13.67 -8.19
CA GLU A 70 -11.05 -14.76 -8.23
C GLU A 70 -10.47 -16.10 -7.72
N ALA A 71 -9.17 -16.31 -7.87
CA ALA A 71 -8.48 -17.48 -7.31
C ALA A 71 -8.22 -17.37 -5.78
N GLY A 72 -8.61 -16.27 -5.13
CA GLY A 72 -8.43 -16.07 -3.70
C GLY A 72 -7.04 -15.56 -3.30
N VAL A 73 -6.27 -15.00 -4.24
CA VAL A 73 -4.90 -14.50 -3.97
C VAL A 73 -4.90 -13.38 -2.92
N ILE A 74 -5.80 -12.40 -3.01
CA ILE A 74 -5.75 -11.21 -2.14
C ILE A 74 -5.87 -11.56 -0.64
N PRO A 75 -6.86 -12.35 -0.18
CA PRO A 75 -6.94 -12.76 1.22
C PRO A 75 -5.68 -13.47 1.74
N VAL A 76 -5.07 -14.33 0.90
CA VAL A 76 -3.84 -15.03 1.27
C VAL A 76 -2.65 -14.08 1.37
N LEU A 77 -2.54 -13.09 0.48
CA LEU A 77 -1.51 -12.05 0.59
C LEU A 77 -1.67 -11.23 1.88
N VAL A 78 -2.89 -10.92 2.29
CA VAL A 78 -3.17 -10.23 3.56
C VAL A 78 -2.70 -11.08 4.75
N GLN A 79 -3.06 -12.37 4.78
CA GLN A 79 -2.60 -13.28 5.84
C GLN A 79 -1.06 -13.39 5.91
N LEU A 80 -0.40 -13.36 4.76
CA LEU A 80 1.05 -13.44 4.67
C LEU A 80 1.77 -12.19 5.20
N LEU A 81 1.08 -11.04 5.33
CA LEU A 81 1.64 -9.86 6.00
C LEU A 81 1.90 -10.12 7.50
N ASP A 82 1.14 -11.01 8.14
CA ASP A 82 1.34 -11.37 9.55
C ASP A 82 2.34 -12.51 9.72
N LEU A 83 2.14 -13.58 8.93
CA LEU A 83 2.79 -14.87 9.15
C LEU A 83 4.08 -15.05 8.34
N GLY A 84 4.30 -14.20 7.33
CA GLY A 84 5.39 -14.36 6.37
C GLY A 84 6.77 -14.02 6.94
N THR A 85 7.81 -14.46 6.25
CA THR A 85 9.16 -13.89 6.40
C THR A 85 9.20 -12.45 5.89
N SER A 86 10.24 -11.68 6.21
CA SER A 86 10.39 -10.31 5.68
C SER A 86 10.28 -10.24 4.16
N LEU A 87 10.88 -11.21 3.44
CA LEU A 87 10.78 -11.29 1.98
C LEU A 87 9.36 -11.61 1.51
N THR A 88 8.66 -12.50 2.24
CA THR A 88 7.26 -12.84 1.95
C THR A 88 6.35 -11.63 2.13
N LYS A 89 6.47 -10.93 3.26
CA LYS A 89 5.71 -9.71 3.58
C LYS A 89 5.96 -8.62 2.54
N ARG A 90 7.22 -8.41 2.15
CA ARG A 90 7.60 -7.49 1.08
C ARG A 90 6.91 -7.82 -0.24
N ARG A 91 6.97 -9.07 -0.69
CA ARG A 91 6.35 -9.50 -1.96
C ARG A 91 4.82 -9.41 -1.89
N ALA A 92 4.23 -9.78 -0.76
CA ALA A 92 2.79 -9.65 -0.53
C ALA A 92 2.33 -8.19 -0.60
N ALA A 93 3.03 -7.29 0.09
CA ALA A 93 2.75 -5.86 0.06
C ALA A 93 2.92 -5.26 -1.35
N ILE A 94 3.94 -5.67 -2.12
CA ILE A 94 4.09 -5.26 -3.53
C ILE A 94 2.86 -5.68 -4.34
N SER A 95 2.43 -6.95 -4.23
CA SER A 95 1.26 -7.42 -4.97
C SER A 95 -0.02 -6.70 -4.56
N LEU A 96 -0.21 -6.42 -3.26
CA LEU A 96 -1.34 -5.65 -2.75
C LEU A 96 -1.32 -4.20 -3.26
N ALA A 97 -0.15 -3.57 -3.34
CA ALA A 97 0.00 -2.24 -3.93
C ALA A 97 -0.45 -2.24 -5.40
N GLN A 98 0.06 -3.18 -6.20
CA GLN A 98 -0.28 -3.28 -7.61
C GLN A 98 -1.78 -3.53 -7.86
N PHE A 99 -2.41 -4.35 -7.02
CA PHE A 99 -3.86 -4.52 -7.01
C PHE A 99 -4.58 -3.20 -6.72
N SER A 100 -4.17 -2.50 -5.66
CA SER A 100 -4.80 -1.26 -5.19
C SER A 100 -4.63 -0.08 -6.16
N GLU A 101 -3.55 -0.05 -6.94
CA GLU A 101 -3.35 0.92 -8.03
C GLU A 101 -4.51 0.89 -9.06
N SER A 102 -5.05 -0.31 -9.35
CA SER A 102 -6.20 -0.47 -10.26
C SER A 102 -7.55 -0.12 -9.60
N SER A 103 -7.61 0.01 -8.27
CA SER A 103 -8.89 0.09 -7.55
C SER A 103 -9.77 1.28 -7.93
N LEU A 104 -9.17 2.45 -8.20
CA LEU A 104 -9.95 3.65 -8.54
C LEU A 104 -10.72 3.46 -9.86
N GLY A 105 -10.07 2.88 -10.88
CA GLY A 105 -10.68 2.64 -12.19
C GLY A 105 -11.69 1.49 -12.19
N LEU A 106 -11.61 0.58 -11.21
CA LEU A 106 -12.49 -0.59 -11.09
C LEU A 106 -13.63 -0.41 -10.08
N SER A 107 -13.56 0.64 -9.24
CA SER A 107 -14.63 1.01 -8.33
C SER A 107 -15.89 1.38 -9.12
N GLN A 108 -16.99 0.67 -8.87
CA GLN A 108 -18.22 0.88 -9.62
C GLN A 108 -18.89 2.20 -9.19
N PRO A 109 -19.23 3.09 -10.13
CA PRO A 109 -19.95 4.30 -9.82
C PRO A 109 -21.37 3.94 -9.36
N ILE A 110 -21.84 4.65 -8.35
CA ILE A 110 -23.23 4.51 -7.92
C ILE A 110 -24.12 5.18 -8.97
N GLN A 111 -24.93 4.38 -9.68
CA GLN A 111 -25.94 4.92 -10.56
C GLN A 111 -26.94 5.72 -9.72
N LYS A 112 -27.00 7.04 -9.94
CA LYS A 112 -28.09 7.87 -9.41
C LYS A 112 -29.37 7.36 -10.06
N ARG A 113 -30.15 6.53 -9.37
CA ARG A 113 -31.53 6.21 -9.79
C ARG A 113 -32.24 7.55 -9.98
N GLN A 114 -32.63 7.86 -11.22
CA GLN A 114 -33.53 8.97 -11.50
C GLN A 114 -34.79 8.74 -10.67
N ALA A 115 -35.04 9.66 -9.75
CA ALA A 115 -36.10 9.56 -8.78
C ALA A 115 -37.45 9.52 -9.49
N PHE A 116 -38.03 8.33 -9.57
CA PHE A 116 -39.48 8.18 -9.66
C PHE A 116 -39.91 7.18 -8.59
N TRP A 117 -40.80 7.67 -7.71
CA TRP A 117 -41.58 6.95 -6.69
C TRP A 117 -40.90 6.52 -5.37
N CYS A 118 -41.17 7.31 -4.33
CA CYS A 118 -41.73 6.95 -3.01
C CYS A 118 -41.23 5.71 -2.23
N PHE A 119 -39.97 5.31 -2.36
CA PHE A 119 -39.35 4.38 -1.40
C PHE A 119 -37.96 4.87 -0.98
N SER A 120 -37.73 4.97 0.33
CA SER A 120 -36.41 5.25 0.90
C SER A 120 -35.45 4.13 0.48
N ALA A 121 -34.50 4.43 -0.40
CA ALA A 121 -33.45 3.48 -0.75
C ALA A 121 -32.63 3.13 0.52
N PRO A 122 -32.24 1.86 0.73
CA PRO A 122 -31.34 1.50 1.82
C PRO A 122 -30.04 2.30 1.73
N PRO A 123 -29.37 2.59 2.86
CA PRO A 123 -28.08 3.26 2.83
C PRO A 123 -27.06 2.40 2.08
N GLU A 124 -26.70 2.82 0.87
CA GLU A 124 -25.64 2.18 0.10
C GLU A 124 -24.30 2.48 0.76
N ILE A 125 -23.65 1.45 1.31
CA ILE A 125 -22.33 1.56 1.94
C ILE A 125 -21.33 1.89 0.83
N ARG A 126 -20.84 3.12 0.83
CA ARG A 126 -19.82 3.58 -0.11
C ARG A 126 -18.45 3.22 0.44
N CYS A 127 -17.54 2.82 -0.44
CA CYS A 127 -16.14 2.70 -0.05
C CYS A 127 -15.66 4.05 0.52
N PRO A 128 -15.10 4.09 1.74
CA PRO A 128 -14.69 5.35 2.37
C PRO A 128 -13.59 6.07 1.57
N VAL A 129 -12.84 5.33 0.74
CA VAL A 129 -11.74 5.85 -0.09
C VAL A 129 -12.20 6.18 -1.51
N HIS A 130 -12.77 5.19 -2.21
CA HIS A 130 -13.11 5.27 -3.64
C HIS A 130 -14.50 5.85 -3.92
N ARG A 131 -15.35 6.00 -2.89
CA ARG A 131 -16.71 6.58 -2.97
C ARG A 131 -17.71 5.82 -3.85
N GLY A 132 -17.30 4.76 -4.54
CA GLY A 132 -18.15 3.82 -5.26
C GLY A 132 -18.35 2.51 -4.49
N ILE A 133 -18.83 1.49 -5.21
CA ILE A 133 -18.96 0.12 -4.70
C ILE A 133 -17.63 -0.59 -4.96
N CYS A 134 -17.00 -1.02 -3.88
CA CYS A 134 -15.77 -1.79 -3.92
C CYS A 134 -16.00 -3.20 -3.39
N THR A 135 -15.27 -4.15 -3.95
CA THR A 135 -15.10 -5.50 -3.38
C THR A 135 -13.64 -5.92 -3.54
N VAL A 136 -13.27 -6.99 -2.84
CA VAL A 136 -11.95 -7.63 -2.96
C VAL A 136 -11.71 -8.12 -4.39
N GLU A 137 -12.68 -8.79 -5.01
CA GLU A 137 -12.49 -9.45 -6.30
C GLU A 137 -12.69 -8.52 -7.51
N SER A 138 -13.63 -7.57 -7.41
CA SER A 138 -13.99 -6.70 -8.55
C SER A 138 -13.15 -5.43 -8.63
N SER A 139 -12.66 -4.94 -7.49
CA SER A 139 -11.96 -3.66 -7.40
C SER A 139 -10.65 -3.72 -6.64
N PHE A 140 -10.30 -4.88 -6.06
CA PHE A 140 -9.04 -5.08 -5.33
C PHE A 140 -8.81 -4.10 -4.17
N CYS A 141 -9.89 -3.59 -3.58
CA CYS A 141 -9.80 -2.52 -2.60
C CYS A 141 -9.18 -3.02 -1.29
N LEU A 142 -8.08 -2.38 -0.85
CA LEU A 142 -7.39 -2.73 0.40
C LEU A 142 -8.26 -2.60 1.65
N VAL A 143 -9.22 -1.66 1.65
CA VAL A 143 -10.14 -1.46 2.77
C VAL A 143 -11.10 -2.64 2.89
N GLU A 144 -11.73 -3.03 1.78
CA GLU A 144 -12.61 -4.20 1.72
C GLU A 144 -11.87 -5.51 2.01
N ALA A 145 -10.58 -5.59 1.65
CA ALA A 145 -9.74 -6.74 1.92
C ALA A 145 -9.25 -6.81 3.38
N GLY A 146 -9.53 -5.81 4.23
CA GLY A 146 -8.98 -5.74 5.59
C GLY A 146 -7.46 -5.58 5.64
N ALA A 147 -6.83 -5.18 4.53
CA ALA A 147 -5.37 -5.18 4.38
C ALA A 147 -4.68 -4.01 5.10
N VAL A 148 -5.40 -2.91 5.36
CA VAL A 148 -4.81 -1.66 5.86
C VAL A 148 -4.09 -1.86 7.20
N GLU A 149 -4.73 -2.50 8.17
CA GLU A 149 -4.14 -2.71 9.50
C GLU A 149 -2.89 -3.60 9.44
N HIS A 150 -2.94 -4.65 8.62
CA HIS A 150 -1.83 -5.57 8.40
C HIS A 150 -0.62 -4.85 7.77
N LEU A 151 -0.86 -4.03 6.75
CA LEU A 151 0.19 -3.21 6.13
C LEU A 151 0.78 -2.19 7.13
N VAL A 152 -0.03 -1.63 8.01
CA VAL A 152 0.44 -0.72 9.08
C VAL A 152 1.33 -1.45 10.09
N MET A 153 1.02 -2.69 10.45
CA MET A 153 1.88 -3.50 11.31
C MET A 153 3.26 -3.72 10.67
N VAL A 154 3.31 -4.00 9.37
CA VAL A 154 4.58 -4.21 8.65
C VAL A 154 5.45 -2.94 8.63
N LEU A 155 4.88 -1.73 8.68
CA LEU A 155 5.68 -0.49 8.81
C LEU A 155 6.52 -0.42 10.09
N GLY A 156 6.15 -1.19 11.12
CA GLY A 156 6.88 -1.26 12.39
C GLY A 156 8.02 -2.28 12.41
N GLU A 157 8.22 -3.03 11.32
CA GLU A 157 9.20 -4.11 11.24
C GLU A 157 10.60 -3.62 10.86
N PRO A 158 11.66 -4.40 11.17
CA PRO A 158 13.05 -3.99 10.90
C PRO A 158 13.42 -4.03 9.41
N ASP A 159 12.70 -4.80 8.58
CA ASP A 159 13.02 -4.92 7.16
C ASP A 159 12.55 -3.69 6.38
N ALA A 160 13.47 -2.78 6.10
CA ALA A 160 13.19 -1.55 5.35
C ALA A 160 12.51 -1.82 3.98
N GLY A 161 12.74 -3.00 3.42
CA GLY A 161 12.14 -3.42 2.18
C GLY A 161 10.66 -3.74 2.26
N ALA A 162 10.26 -4.48 3.30
CA ALA A 162 8.88 -4.77 3.63
C ALA A 162 8.14 -3.50 4.04
N CYS A 163 8.80 -2.61 4.82
CA CYS A 163 8.26 -1.30 5.17
C CYS A 163 7.99 -0.44 3.93
N GLU A 164 8.94 -0.40 2.99
CA GLU A 164 8.79 0.35 1.74
C GLU A 164 7.63 -0.18 0.90
N ALA A 165 7.55 -1.50 0.71
CA ALA A 165 6.46 -2.12 -0.04
C ALA A 165 5.08 -1.89 0.62
N SER A 166 5.03 -1.94 1.94
CA SER A 166 3.79 -1.71 2.70
C SER A 166 3.37 -0.24 2.66
N LEU A 167 4.35 0.67 2.71
CA LEU A 167 4.09 2.09 2.51
C LEU A 167 3.54 2.33 1.11
N ASP A 168 4.14 1.76 0.06
CA ASP A 168 3.66 1.89 -1.31
C ASP A 168 2.20 1.42 -1.45
N ALA A 169 1.85 0.28 -0.85
CA ALA A 169 0.46 -0.19 -0.82
C ALA A 169 -0.50 0.78 -0.12
N LEU A 170 -0.12 1.31 1.06
CA LEU A 170 -0.95 2.27 1.78
C LEU A 170 -1.11 3.60 1.03
N LEU A 171 -0.06 4.05 0.33
CA LEU A 171 -0.06 5.32 -0.39
C LEU A 171 -0.98 5.32 -1.60
N THR A 172 -1.30 4.16 -2.17
CA THR A 172 -2.34 4.04 -3.20
C THR A 172 -3.69 4.62 -2.74
N LEU A 173 -4.01 4.57 -1.44
CA LEU A 173 -5.27 5.09 -0.90
C LEU A 173 -5.38 6.61 -0.93
N ILE A 174 -4.25 7.33 -1.02
CA ILE A 174 -4.21 8.80 -0.97
C ILE A 174 -3.82 9.45 -2.30
N GLU A 175 -3.85 8.72 -3.41
CA GLU A 175 -3.52 9.28 -4.72
C GLU A 175 -4.63 10.18 -5.28
N GLY A 176 -4.21 11.28 -5.92
CA GLY A 176 -5.11 12.20 -6.60
C GLY A 176 -6.22 12.73 -5.69
N GLU A 177 -7.46 12.63 -6.18
CA GLU A 177 -8.68 13.10 -5.48
C GLU A 177 -8.99 12.34 -4.18
N ARG A 178 -8.34 11.19 -3.94
CA ARG A 178 -8.54 10.37 -2.74
C ARG A 178 -7.74 10.88 -1.54
N LEU A 179 -6.90 11.91 -1.68
CA LEU A 179 -6.03 12.39 -0.61
C LEU A 179 -6.76 12.62 0.72
N GLN A 180 -7.91 13.30 0.72
CA GLN A 180 -8.68 13.56 1.95
C GLN A 180 -9.29 12.28 2.53
N SER A 181 -10.00 11.49 1.73
CA SER A 181 -10.69 10.28 2.20
C SER A 181 -9.71 9.18 2.63
N GLY A 182 -8.67 8.93 1.82
CA GLY A 182 -7.61 8.00 2.15
C GLY A 182 -6.85 8.41 3.42
N SER A 183 -6.54 9.71 3.60
CA SER A 183 -5.86 10.15 4.83
C SER A 183 -6.69 9.90 6.08
N LYS A 184 -8.03 10.00 5.99
CA LYS A 184 -8.92 9.65 7.10
C LYS A 184 -8.84 8.17 7.44
N VAL A 185 -8.94 7.30 6.44
CA VAL A 185 -8.79 5.84 6.63
C VAL A 185 -7.42 5.49 7.22
N LEU A 186 -6.35 6.10 6.74
CA LEU A 186 -5.01 5.92 7.29
C LEU A 186 -4.91 6.41 8.74
N ALA A 187 -5.55 7.52 9.10
CA ALA A 187 -5.56 8.01 10.48
C ALA A 187 -6.40 7.13 11.42
N GLU A 188 -7.54 6.63 10.96
CA GLU A 188 -8.40 5.69 11.70
C GLU A 188 -7.66 4.37 11.97
N ALA A 189 -6.94 3.86 10.96
CA ALA A 189 -6.05 2.70 11.09
C ALA A 189 -4.72 3.01 11.83
N LYS A 190 -4.57 4.21 12.41
CA LYS A 190 -3.37 4.65 13.15
C LYS A 190 -2.07 4.57 12.34
N ALA A 191 -2.13 4.65 11.00
CA ALA A 191 -1.01 4.51 10.09
C ALA A 191 -0.05 5.72 10.08
N ILE A 192 -0.57 6.93 10.32
CA ILE A 192 0.21 8.17 10.11
C ILE A 192 1.41 8.27 11.07
N ALA A 193 1.25 7.86 12.33
CA ALA A 193 2.36 7.87 13.29
C ALA A 193 3.49 6.87 12.94
N PRO A 194 3.20 5.60 12.60
CA PRO A 194 4.18 4.68 11.99
C PRO A 194 4.85 5.25 10.73
N ILE A 195 4.09 5.88 9.82
CA ILE A 195 4.67 6.54 8.64
C ILE A 195 5.67 7.63 9.04
N ILE A 196 5.35 8.47 10.03
CA ILE A 196 6.28 9.49 10.53
C ILE A 196 7.56 8.86 11.12
N LYS A 197 7.45 7.74 11.84
CA LYS A 197 8.63 7.04 12.40
C LYS A 197 9.60 6.56 11.33
N LEU A 198 9.12 6.27 10.11
CA LEU A 198 9.97 5.87 8.99
C LEU A 198 10.89 7.01 8.48
N LEU A 199 10.69 8.27 8.90
CA LEU A 199 11.66 9.34 8.67
C LEU A 199 13.03 9.03 9.30
N SER A 200 13.08 8.20 10.34
CA SER A 200 14.31 7.76 11.00
C SER A 200 14.87 6.45 10.43
N ALA A 201 14.28 5.88 9.39
CA ALA A 201 14.75 4.62 8.80
C ALA A 201 16.14 4.79 8.13
N PRO A 202 17.02 3.77 8.17
CA PRO A 202 18.33 3.79 7.53
C PRO A 202 18.24 3.56 6.01
N SER A 203 17.26 4.17 5.34
CA SER A 203 17.02 4.04 3.91
C SER A 203 16.62 5.41 3.32
N PRO A 204 17.53 6.09 2.61
CA PRO A 204 17.25 7.40 2.02
C PRO A 204 16.04 7.38 1.06
N ARG A 205 15.89 6.28 0.31
CA ARG A 205 14.75 6.07 -0.60
C ARG A 205 13.42 6.02 0.16
N LEU A 206 13.40 5.30 1.29
CA LEU A 206 12.21 5.22 2.14
C LEU A 206 11.90 6.57 2.79
N GLN A 207 12.92 7.27 3.29
CA GLN A 207 12.76 8.60 3.88
C GLN A 207 12.17 9.59 2.86
N GLU A 208 12.65 9.60 1.62
CA GLU A 208 12.12 10.46 0.56
C GLU A 208 10.66 10.16 0.23
N LYS A 209 10.28 8.88 0.13
CA LYS A 209 8.87 8.48 -0.03
C LYS A 209 8.00 8.97 1.11
N VAL A 210 8.45 8.82 2.36
CA VAL A 210 7.73 9.29 3.55
C VAL A 210 7.58 10.82 3.52
N LEU A 211 8.65 11.56 3.22
CA LEU A 211 8.63 13.02 3.11
C LEU A 211 7.63 13.50 2.06
N CYS A 212 7.67 12.94 0.83
CA CYS A 212 6.72 13.26 -0.23
C CYS A 212 5.27 13.00 0.19
N SER A 213 5.03 11.96 0.98
CA SER A 213 3.70 11.59 1.47
C SER A 213 3.21 12.54 2.56
N LEU A 214 4.05 12.84 3.55
CA LEU A 214 3.73 13.77 4.64
C LEU A 214 3.54 15.21 4.14
N GLU A 215 4.30 15.62 3.14
CA GLU A 215 4.12 16.93 2.49
C GLU A 215 2.71 17.08 1.93
N ARG A 216 2.15 16.02 1.33
CA ARG A 216 0.77 16.01 0.81
C ARG A 216 -0.26 15.94 1.93
N ILE A 217 -0.06 15.05 2.91
CA ILE A 217 -0.98 14.85 4.04
C ILE A 217 -1.10 16.13 4.89
N PHE A 218 0.00 16.84 5.15
CA PHE A 218 -0.02 18.05 5.98
C PHE A 218 -0.57 19.29 5.28
N ARG A 219 -0.88 19.24 3.97
CA ARG A 219 -1.73 20.27 3.34
C ARG A 219 -3.16 20.26 3.87
N LEU A 220 -3.58 19.14 4.45
CA LEU A 220 -4.89 18.97 5.07
C LEU A 220 -4.80 19.40 6.54
N LEU A 221 -5.50 20.49 6.89
CA LEU A 221 -5.39 21.15 8.20
C LEU A 221 -5.63 20.19 9.38
N GLU A 222 -6.61 19.30 9.26
CA GLU A 222 -6.94 18.27 10.26
C GLU A 222 -5.72 17.40 10.63
N PHE A 223 -4.99 16.92 9.62
CA PHE A 223 -3.84 16.04 9.83
C PHE A 223 -2.59 16.83 10.24
N LYS A 224 -2.42 18.04 9.71
CA LYS A 224 -1.38 18.98 10.16
C LYS A 224 -1.50 19.23 11.66
N GLN A 225 -2.69 19.58 12.15
CA GLN A 225 -2.92 19.88 13.56
C GLN A 225 -2.72 18.64 14.44
N LYS A 226 -3.20 17.48 13.99
CA LYS A 226 -3.14 16.25 14.78
C LYS A 226 -1.74 15.63 14.86
N TYR A 227 -0.95 15.69 13.79
CA TYR A 227 0.31 14.93 13.67
C TYR A 227 1.55 15.80 13.47
N GLY A 228 1.39 17.09 13.17
CA GLY A 228 2.50 18.00 12.86
C GLY A 228 3.55 18.03 13.97
N ALA A 229 3.13 18.14 15.24
CA ALA A 229 4.02 18.13 16.40
C ALA A 229 4.89 16.86 16.48
N SER A 230 4.32 15.69 16.18
CA SER A 230 5.06 14.42 16.20
C SER A 230 6.08 14.29 15.07
N ALA A 231 5.91 15.02 13.97
CA ALA A 231 6.83 15.01 12.83
C ALA A 231 7.99 16.01 12.98
N GLN A 232 7.90 17.01 13.87
CA GLN A 232 8.88 18.11 13.93
C GLN A 232 10.30 17.61 14.17
N MET A 233 10.53 16.83 15.23
CA MET A 233 11.87 16.38 15.58
C MET A 233 12.51 15.49 14.49
N PRO A 234 11.83 14.47 13.95
CA PRO A 234 12.36 13.71 12.81
C PRO A 234 12.67 14.57 11.58
N LEU A 235 11.85 15.59 11.29
CA LEU A 235 12.08 16.50 10.17
C LEU A 235 13.30 17.41 10.41
N VAL A 236 13.48 17.96 11.61
CA VAL A 236 14.67 18.75 11.98
C VAL A 236 15.93 17.90 11.89
N ASP A 237 15.85 16.63 12.28
CA ASP A 237 17.00 15.73 12.15
C ASP A 237 17.41 15.52 10.69
N LEU A 238 16.42 15.37 9.81
CA LEU A 238 16.64 15.22 8.37
C LEU A 238 17.18 16.49 7.70
N THR A 239 16.83 17.68 8.17
CA THR A 239 17.43 18.92 7.63
C THR A 239 18.93 19.02 7.93
N GLN A 240 19.40 18.36 8.99
CA GLN A 240 20.82 18.32 9.36
C GLN A 240 21.56 17.18 8.66
N ARG A 241 20.99 15.97 8.69
CA ARG A 241 21.69 14.72 8.33
C ARG A 241 21.25 14.08 7.00
N GLY A 242 20.13 14.51 6.42
CA GLY A 242 19.60 13.96 5.18
C GLY A 242 20.44 14.26 3.94
N ASN A 243 20.16 13.57 2.83
CA ASN A 243 20.69 13.96 1.52
C ASN A 243 20.03 15.26 1.02
N SER A 244 20.53 15.82 -0.08
CA SER A 244 20.04 17.12 -0.59
C SER A 244 18.52 17.17 -0.84
N SER A 245 17.94 16.08 -1.37
CA SER A 245 16.49 15.98 -1.60
C SER A 245 15.72 15.96 -0.28
N ALA A 246 16.13 15.09 0.66
CA ALA A 246 15.50 14.94 1.96
C ALA A 246 15.57 16.22 2.79
N LYS A 247 16.70 16.95 2.76
CA LYS A 247 16.85 18.25 3.43
C LYS A 247 15.86 19.27 2.90
N SER A 248 15.76 19.39 1.58
CA SER A 248 14.84 20.34 0.91
C SER A 248 13.38 20.04 1.26
N LEU A 249 12.97 18.77 1.14
CA LEU A 249 11.60 18.35 1.47
C LEU A 249 11.29 18.51 2.97
N ALA A 250 12.21 18.14 3.86
CA ALA A 250 12.01 18.28 5.30
C ALA A 250 11.86 19.75 5.70
N ALA A 251 12.71 20.65 5.16
CA ALA A 251 12.60 22.09 5.40
C ALA A 251 11.25 22.65 4.89
N LYS A 252 10.81 22.24 3.69
CA LYS A 252 9.51 22.63 3.14
C LYS A 252 8.35 22.20 4.05
N ILE A 253 8.40 20.98 4.59
CA ILE A 253 7.38 20.49 5.52
C ILE A 253 7.41 21.29 6.82
N LEU A 254 8.58 21.55 7.41
CA LEU A 254 8.71 22.36 8.62
C LEU A 254 8.18 23.79 8.45
N ALA A 255 8.43 24.40 7.28
CA ALA A 255 7.84 25.68 6.91
C ALA A 255 6.31 25.59 6.90
N HIS A 256 5.77 24.56 6.26
CA HIS A 256 4.33 24.30 6.21
C HIS A 256 3.74 24.04 7.60
N LEU A 257 4.48 23.43 8.51
CA LEU A 257 4.06 23.19 9.89
C LEU A 257 4.09 24.46 10.77
N ASN A 258 4.51 25.61 10.23
CA ASN A 258 4.74 26.87 10.96
C ASN A 258 5.79 26.73 12.08
N VAL A 259 6.76 25.83 11.91
CA VAL A 259 7.81 25.53 12.90
C VAL A 259 9.08 26.32 12.62
N LEU A 260 9.28 26.72 11.36
CA LEU A 260 10.27 27.73 11.05
C LEU A 260 9.74 29.07 11.56
N HIS A 261 10.24 29.52 12.70
CA HIS A 261 10.30 30.95 12.95
C HIS A 261 11.03 31.58 11.77
N GLU A 262 10.48 32.66 11.22
CA GLU A 262 11.23 33.56 10.35
C GLU A 262 12.57 33.82 11.05
N GLN A 263 13.65 33.24 10.53
CA GLN A 263 14.97 33.71 10.90
C GLN A 263 15.00 35.13 10.36
N SER A 264 14.77 36.07 11.27
CA SER A 264 14.88 37.50 11.06
C SER A 264 16.20 37.73 10.32
N SER A 265 16.11 38.34 9.15
CA SER A 265 17.27 38.82 8.42
C SER A 265 17.97 39.88 9.27
N TYR A 266 18.90 39.45 10.10
CA TYR A 266 19.98 40.30 10.59
C TYR A 266 21.20 40.01 9.73
N PHE A 267 21.22 40.61 8.54
CA PHE A 267 22.40 41.10 7.83
C PHE A 267 21.96 42.25 6.94
#